data_AF-A0A7J2X9U5-F1
#
_entry.id   AF-A0A7J2X9U5-F1
#
_cell.length_a   1.000
_cell.length_b   1.000
_cell.length_c   1.000
_cell.angle_alpha   90.00
_cell.angle_beta   90.00
_cell.angle_gamma   90.00
#
_symmetry.space_group_name_H-M   'P 1'
#
loop_
_entity.id
_entity.type
_entity.pdbx_description
1 polymer ?
#
loop_
_entity_poly.entity_id
_entity_poly.type
_entity_poly.pdbx_seq_one_letter_code
_entity_poly.pdbx_strand_id
1 'polypeptide(L)'
;MPRDGMKLEYIKRRTFTILLIVILLSQQLLFLLNVADAATQESDFPVDTTQEEDTSTCFPVGTKIVMADGSYKNIEDIVIGDKIFSFDIYNNTLAVGIVTKIYKHSPDEAGGYYIFSTEDGKQLQITPEHILFVNKRWMPAYKVRISDSLRTVNGRETKVYSMQYVSEKTWTYNLEVQPFNTFFAEDILVHNRKEPAQPYEPSPPPLPPPIILCCLPAGTQILLEDKSTKSIENIKVGDKILSYDTEKQDFVCSKVTRKITKVREGVYDINHGLIKITDDHPLYVRKKNGTLCWAAINPEKSKLAYSFRKPLSLEIGDELFTFDGKWVRIDSITFKPGPIKTYTFAVDSIFHNYFANNVLVSNAVAELCGGDDEDDDIDHYDVIDDDIDDDHPPVEIIKISVSPDPPVERANITIDAPTADTVTVQLVEKKFDMVGTFLYSEKIDSYKWRCFIPSNSAGKFVYIQASNLEGGKGVYWSEAILENQTPPQKFELILDTYPFGLALDVFKLYPDPEEVLTPTDGRVHAVYEEGTRVYITAQNYEDYVFEYWTGTGIEDTSSDNPLVTLMNQDKEYIA
;
A
#
# COMPACT_ATOMS: atom_id res chain seq x y z
N MET A 1 -59.19 43.07 -0.10
CA MET A 1 -58.95 43.04 1.36
C MET A 1 -59.21 41.64 1.88
N PRO A 2 -58.39 41.15 2.82
CA PRO A 2 -57.71 39.89 2.60
C PRO A 2 -57.87 38.88 3.77
N ARG A 3 -57.19 37.75 3.58
CA ARG A 3 -56.62 36.83 4.58
C ARG A 3 -57.52 35.75 5.17
N ASP A 4 -57.17 34.54 4.74
CA ASP A 4 -56.62 33.46 5.57
C ASP A 4 -57.43 32.98 6.78
N GLY A 5 -57.62 31.66 6.79
CA GLY A 5 -57.71 30.93 8.04
C GLY A 5 -58.63 29.74 7.96
N MET A 6 -58.11 28.61 7.48
CA MET A 6 -58.64 27.30 7.86
C MET A 6 -58.62 27.16 9.39
N LYS A 7 -59.77 26.90 10.00
CA LYS A 7 -59.88 26.14 11.26
C LYS A 7 -61.10 25.25 11.18
N LEU A 8 -60.86 23.94 11.11
CA LEU A 8 -61.85 22.90 11.33
C LEU A 8 -61.50 22.23 12.66
N GLU A 9 -62.30 22.49 13.68
CA GLU A 9 -62.48 21.61 14.83
C GLU A 9 -63.95 21.18 14.85
N TYR A 10 -64.19 19.88 14.97
CA TYR A 10 -65.45 19.37 15.49
C TYR A 10 -65.24 18.16 16.40
N ILE A 11 -66.22 18.04 17.30
CA ILE A 11 -66.24 17.38 18.60
C ILE A 11 -66.90 15.98 18.56
N LYS A 12 -66.43 15.08 19.43
CA LYS A 12 -67.07 13.90 20.09
C LYS A 12 -68.07 13.00 19.32
N ARG A 13 -67.82 11.67 19.39
CA ARG A 13 -68.35 10.68 20.38
C ARG A 13 -68.75 9.33 19.73
N ARG A 14 -68.48 8.26 20.48
CA ARG A 14 -69.03 6.88 20.42
C ARG A 14 -68.43 6.02 19.31
N THR A 15 -67.66 4.99 19.65
CA THR A 15 -68.27 3.77 20.19
C THR A 15 -67.29 2.96 21.05
N PHE A 16 -67.67 2.86 22.30
CA PHE A 16 -67.02 2.15 23.40
C PHE A 16 -67.38 0.66 23.27
N THR A 17 -66.80 -0.08 22.30
CA THR A 17 -67.04 -1.55 22.23
C THR A 17 -65.97 -2.36 21.48
N ILE A 18 -64.85 -1.76 21.08
CA ILE A 18 -63.74 -2.50 20.44
C ILE A 18 -62.49 -2.58 21.34
N LEU A 19 -62.35 -1.67 22.31
CA LEU A 19 -61.20 -1.65 23.23
C LEU A 19 -61.19 -2.83 24.23
N LEU A 20 -62.34 -3.45 24.51
CA LEU A 20 -62.43 -4.58 25.45
C LEU A 20 -61.97 -5.91 24.83
N ILE A 21 -62.02 -6.06 23.50
CA ILE A 21 -61.60 -7.28 22.79
C ILE A 21 -60.08 -7.26 22.54
N VAL A 22 -59.48 -6.08 22.35
CA VAL A 22 -58.02 -5.91 22.21
C VAL A 22 -57.29 -6.13 23.55
N ILE A 23 -57.92 -5.80 24.69
CA ILE A 23 -57.34 -6.01 26.04
C ILE A 23 -57.40 -7.49 26.47
N LEU A 24 -58.39 -8.27 26.02
CA LEU A 24 -58.49 -9.69 26.34
C LEU A 24 -57.58 -10.57 25.47
N LEU A 25 -57.26 -10.15 24.24
CA LEU A 25 -56.29 -10.84 23.38
C LEU A 25 -54.82 -10.47 23.71
N SER A 26 -54.57 -9.32 24.36
CA SER A 26 -53.22 -8.96 24.82
C SER A 26 -52.80 -9.63 26.13
N GLN A 27 -53.75 -10.15 26.93
CA GLN A 27 -53.45 -10.89 28.16
C GLN A 27 -53.20 -12.40 27.97
N GLN A 28 -53.51 -12.98 26.81
CA GLN A 28 -53.07 -14.36 26.48
C GLN A 28 -51.70 -14.42 25.78
N LEU A 29 -51.22 -13.31 25.21
CA LEU A 29 -49.88 -13.26 24.61
C LEU A 29 -48.77 -13.01 25.66
N LEU A 30 -49.09 -12.40 26.80
CA LEU A 30 -48.14 -12.17 27.90
C LEU A 30 -47.94 -13.40 28.81
N PHE A 31 -48.81 -14.42 28.74
CA PHE A 31 -48.70 -15.64 29.54
C PHE A 31 -47.83 -16.73 28.88
N LEU A 32 -47.55 -16.63 27.57
CA LEU A 32 -46.58 -17.48 26.87
C LEU A 32 -45.15 -16.93 26.92
N LEU A 33 -44.98 -15.64 27.25
CA LEU A 33 -43.67 -15.01 27.44
C LEU A 33 -43.08 -15.19 28.86
N ASN A 34 -43.89 -15.58 29.86
CA ASN A 34 -43.46 -15.71 31.26
C ASN A 34 -43.25 -17.16 31.76
N VAL A 35 -43.27 -18.17 30.87
CA VAL A 35 -42.92 -19.57 31.22
C VAL A 35 -41.49 -19.93 30.73
N ALA A 36 -40.82 -19.01 30.03
CA ALA A 36 -39.43 -19.17 29.63
C ALA A 36 -38.42 -18.59 30.65
N ASP A 37 -38.90 -17.98 31.74
CA ASP A 37 -38.09 -17.17 32.65
C ASP A 37 -38.39 -17.54 34.12
N ALA A 38 -38.10 -18.78 34.54
CA ALA A 38 -38.07 -19.20 35.96
C ALA A 38 -37.49 -20.63 36.16
N ALA A 39 -36.22 -20.81 35.86
CA ALA A 39 -35.31 -21.79 36.49
C ALA A 39 -33.92 -21.43 35.93
N THR A 40 -32.96 -20.87 36.66
CA THR A 40 -32.36 -21.36 37.91
C THR A 40 -31.50 -20.27 38.55
N GLN A 41 -31.39 -20.31 39.88
CA GLN A 41 -30.53 -19.46 40.72
C GLN A 41 -29.01 -19.68 40.48
N GLU A 42 -28.26 -18.62 40.79
CA GLU A 42 -26.80 -18.44 40.81
C GLU A 42 -26.02 -19.52 41.57
N SER A 43 -24.83 -19.85 41.04
CA SER A 43 -23.59 -19.96 41.84
C SER A 43 -22.37 -19.68 40.95
N ASP A 44 -21.55 -18.71 41.37
CA ASP A 44 -20.33 -18.17 40.76
C ASP A 44 -19.34 -19.20 40.19
N PHE A 45 -18.76 -18.90 39.01
CA PHE A 45 -17.34 -18.93 38.61
C PHE A 45 -17.25 -18.56 37.11
N PRO A 46 -16.37 -17.65 36.65
CA PRO A 46 -16.36 -17.26 35.24
C PRO A 46 -15.71 -18.35 34.39
N VAL A 47 -16.51 -19.01 33.56
CA VAL A 47 -16.04 -19.81 32.43
C VAL A 47 -16.21 -18.97 31.18
N ASP A 48 -15.08 -18.64 30.59
CA ASP A 48 -14.96 -17.97 29.30
C ASP A 48 -15.57 -18.84 28.20
N THR A 49 -16.69 -18.40 27.62
CA THR A 49 -17.34 -19.05 26.47
C THR A 49 -17.45 -18.07 25.31
N THR A 50 -16.36 -17.90 24.59
CA THR A 50 -16.38 -17.60 23.16
C THR A 50 -16.24 -18.93 22.41
N GLN A 51 -17.35 -19.55 22.03
CA GLN A 51 -17.31 -20.56 20.96
C GLN A 51 -17.29 -19.82 19.64
N GLU A 52 -16.08 -19.52 19.15
CA GLU A 52 -15.84 -19.22 17.75
C GLU A 52 -16.17 -20.48 16.93
N GLU A 53 -17.02 -20.36 15.90
CA GLU A 53 -17.21 -21.43 14.92
C GLU A 53 -15.88 -21.60 14.13
N ASP A 54 -15.08 -22.60 14.53
CA ASP A 54 -13.79 -22.96 13.93
C ASP A 54 -13.99 -23.43 12.47
N THR A 55 -13.87 -22.51 11.52
CA THR A 55 -13.89 -22.80 10.08
C THR A 55 -12.56 -23.39 9.63
N SER A 56 -12.26 -24.60 10.11
CA SER A 56 -10.96 -25.23 9.95
C SER A 56 -10.64 -25.64 8.49
N THR A 57 -9.56 -25.09 7.96
CA THR A 57 -8.94 -25.54 6.70
C THR A 57 -8.23 -26.88 6.92
N CYS A 58 -8.65 -27.92 6.21
CA CYS A 58 -8.33 -29.28 6.63
C CYS A 58 -8.40 -30.31 5.49
N PHE A 59 -7.76 -31.46 5.71
CA PHE A 59 -7.79 -32.63 4.84
C PHE A 59 -8.31 -33.85 5.61
N PRO A 60 -9.16 -34.70 5.01
CA PRO A 60 -9.58 -35.96 5.60
C PRO A 60 -8.40 -36.90 5.90
N VAL A 61 -8.58 -37.74 6.92
CA VAL A 61 -7.69 -38.88 7.21
C VAL A 61 -7.39 -39.71 5.95
N GLY A 62 -6.15 -40.19 5.82
CA GLY A 62 -5.68 -40.98 4.69
C GLY A 62 -5.13 -40.16 3.51
N THR A 63 -5.28 -38.84 3.53
CA THR A 63 -4.70 -37.93 2.51
C THR A 63 -3.18 -38.14 2.42
N LYS A 64 -2.67 -38.36 1.21
CA LYS A 64 -1.24 -38.60 0.96
C LYS A 64 -0.47 -37.30 0.86
N ILE A 65 0.54 -37.15 1.71
CA ILE A 65 1.50 -36.03 1.69
C ILE A 65 2.78 -36.48 0.97
N VAL A 66 3.28 -35.63 0.07
CA VAL A 66 4.50 -35.93 -0.68
C VAL A 66 5.72 -35.57 0.16
N MET A 67 6.50 -36.58 0.54
CA MET A 67 7.70 -36.45 1.35
C MET A 67 8.86 -35.86 0.52
N ALA A 68 9.88 -35.32 1.19
CA ALA A 68 11.02 -34.68 0.50
C ALA A 68 11.89 -35.66 -0.32
N ASP A 69 11.77 -36.96 -0.07
CA ASP A 69 12.40 -38.02 -0.86
C ASP A 69 11.52 -38.50 -2.03
N GLY A 70 10.34 -37.90 -2.22
CA GLY A 70 9.35 -38.28 -3.23
C GLY A 70 8.46 -39.46 -2.86
N SER A 71 8.60 -40.03 -1.65
CA SER A 71 7.65 -41.02 -1.13
C SER A 71 6.35 -40.37 -0.65
N TYR A 72 5.35 -41.18 -0.32
CA TYR A 72 4.08 -40.73 0.22
C TYR A 72 3.90 -41.23 1.65
N LYS A 73 3.38 -40.35 2.51
CA LYS A 73 2.96 -40.70 3.87
C LYS A 73 1.53 -40.20 4.09
N ASN A 74 0.73 -40.93 4.85
CA ASN A 74 -0.61 -40.44 5.20
C ASN A 74 -0.49 -39.23 6.14
N ILE A 75 -1.42 -38.29 6.03
CA ILE A 75 -1.41 -37.06 6.83
C ILE A 75 -1.49 -37.33 8.34
N GLU A 76 -2.20 -38.39 8.77
CA GLU A 76 -2.29 -38.80 10.17
C GLU A 76 -0.99 -39.40 10.75
N ASP A 77 -0.08 -39.84 9.88
CA ASP A 77 1.20 -40.45 10.26
C ASP A 77 2.37 -39.45 10.19
N ILE A 78 2.12 -38.22 9.72
CA ILE A 78 3.09 -37.14 9.69
C ILE A 78 3.43 -36.75 11.13
N VAL A 79 4.71 -36.48 11.40
CA VAL A 79 5.18 -35.99 12.71
C VAL A 79 5.95 -34.68 12.54
N ILE A 80 5.98 -33.87 13.62
CA ILE A 80 6.78 -32.63 13.65
C ILE A 80 8.26 -32.98 13.35
N GLY A 81 8.87 -32.21 12.47
CA GLY A 81 10.23 -32.42 11.98
C GLY A 81 10.31 -33.22 10.67
N ASP A 82 9.21 -33.83 10.20
CA ASP A 82 9.18 -34.49 8.90
C ASP A 82 9.50 -33.49 7.78
N LYS A 83 10.33 -33.92 6.83
CA LYS A 83 10.68 -33.15 5.64
C LYS A 83 9.77 -33.56 4.49
N ILE A 84 9.04 -32.60 3.93
CA ILE A 84 8.09 -32.81 2.85
C ILE A 84 8.37 -31.89 1.67
N PHE A 85 7.87 -32.24 0.49
CA PHE A 85 7.93 -31.30 -0.62
C PHE A 85 7.03 -30.11 -0.38
N SER A 86 7.59 -28.96 -0.69
CA SER A 86 6.97 -27.66 -0.56
C SER A 86 7.25 -26.85 -1.83
N PHE A 87 6.64 -25.69 -1.95
CA PHE A 87 6.79 -24.87 -3.14
C PHE A 87 7.12 -23.43 -2.79
N ASP A 88 8.28 -22.97 -3.26
CA ASP A 88 8.64 -21.57 -3.20
C ASP A 88 7.93 -20.83 -4.33
N ILE A 89 6.82 -20.17 -3.98
CA ILE A 89 6.00 -19.43 -4.93
C ILE A 89 6.74 -18.25 -5.57
N TYR A 90 7.69 -17.64 -4.86
CA TYR A 90 8.42 -16.45 -5.30
C TYR A 90 9.49 -16.81 -6.31
N ASN A 91 10.28 -17.84 -6.00
CA ASN A 91 11.30 -18.34 -6.91
C ASN A 91 10.72 -19.30 -7.97
N ASN A 92 9.44 -19.67 -7.84
CA ASN A 92 8.74 -20.64 -8.68
C ASN A 92 9.49 -21.99 -8.75
N THR A 93 9.99 -22.47 -7.60
CA THR A 93 10.80 -23.70 -7.51
C THR A 93 10.24 -24.67 -6.47
N LEU A 94 10.43 -25.98 -6.74
CA LEU A 94 10.17 -27.02 -5.76
C LEU A 94 11.22 -26.91 -4.64
N ALA A 95 10.76 -26.95 -3.39
CA ALA A 95 11.60 -26.80 -2.22
C ALA A 95 11.28 -27.87 -1.16
N VAL A 96 12.08 -27.92 -0.09
CA VAL A 96 11.85 -28.80 1.04
C VAL A 96 11.33 -27.98 2.22
N GLY A 97 10.14 -28.34 2.70
CA GLY A 97 9.55 -27.79 3.91
C GLY A 97 9.72 -28.74 5.10
N ILE A 98 9.71 -28.19 6.31
CA ILE A 98 9.73 -28.93 7.57
C ILE A 98 8.39 -28.74 8.25
N VAL A 99 7.75 -29.84 8.66
CA VAL A 99 6.51 -29.79 9.43
C VAL A 99 6.82 -29.26 10.84
N THR A 100 6.28 -28.10 11.20
CA THR A 100 6.49 -27.46 12.51
C THR A 100 5.33 -27.67 13.45
N LYS A 101 4.12 -27.88 12.92
CA LYS A 101 2.92 -28.11 13.72
C LYS A 101 1.91 -28.99 12.97
N ILE A 102 1.12 -29.72 13.74
CA ILE A 102 0.06 -30.59 13.22
C ILE A 102 -1.23 -30.20 13.94
N TYR A 103 -2.25 -29.91 13.15
CA TYR A 103 -3.60 -29.66 13.61
C TYR A 103 -4.43 -30.91 13.35
N LYS A 104 -5.25 -31.28 14.32
CA LYS A 104 -6.14 -32.44 14.26
C LYS A 104 -7.49 -32.02 14.82
N HIS A 105 -8.53 -32.17 14.01
CA HIS A 105 -9.91 -31.84 14.38
C HIS A 105 -10.77 -33.10 14.39
N SER A 106 -11.70 -33.14 15.33
CA SER A 106 -12.59 -34.29 15.49
C SER A 106 -13.63 -34.35 14.35
N PRO A 107 -14.22 -35.52 14.06
CA PRO A 107 -15.32 -35.60 13.11
C PRO A 107 -16.47 -34.65 13.43
N ASP A 108 -16.73 -34.38 14.71
CA ASP A 108 -17.84 -33.51 15.14
C ASP A 108 -17.64 -32.05 14.70
N GLU A 109 -16.39 -31.60 14.63
CA GLU A 109 -15.97 -30.27 14.13
C GLU A 109 -15.99 -30.16 12.60
N ALA A 110 -16.06 -31.29 11.87
CA ALA A 110 -16.03 -31.26 10.40
C ALA A 110 -17.41 -30.90 9.80
N GLY A 111 -17.45 -29.87 8.94
CA GLY A 111 -18.65 -29.48 8.18
C GLY A 111 -18.94 -30.36 6.94
N GLY A 112 -17.95 -31.16 6.50
CA GLY A 112 -17.94 -31.94 5.26
C GLY A 112 -16.73 -31.59 4.38
N TYR A 113 -16.57 -32.26 3.23
CA TYR A 113 -15.44 -32.06 2.32
C TYR A 113 -15.82 -32.23 0.86
N TYR A 114 -15.05 -31.63 -0.04
CA TYR A 114 -15.11 -31.87 -1.47
C TYR A 114 -14.21 -33.03 -1.87
N ILE A 115 -14.60 -33.76 -2.90
CA ILE A 115 -13.77 -34.67 -3.68
C ILE A 115 -13.59 -34.03 -5.07
N PHE A 116 -12.36 -33.60 -5.38
CA PHE A 116 -11.98 -33.12 -6.71
C PHE A 116 -11.32 -34.25 -7.46
N SER A 117 -11.93 -34.71 -8.54
CA SER A 117 -11.28 -35.63 -9.47
C SER A 117 -10.59 -34.81 -10.56
N THR A 118 -9.32 -35.09 -10.82
CA THR A 118 -8.53 -34.40 -11.83
C THR A 118 -8.48 -35.19 -13.14
N GLU A 119 -8.15 -34.52 -14.24
CA GLU A 119 -8.11 -35.16 -15.58
C GLU A 119 -7.05 -36.27 -15.70
N ASP A 120 -6.02 -36.25 -14.86
CA ASP A 120 -5.00 -37.31 -14.75
C ASP A 120 -5.45 -38.48 -13.86
N GLY A 121 -6.72 -38.50 -13.42
CA GLY A 121 -7.34 -39.60 -12.69
C GLY A 121 -7.05 -39.62 -11.19
N LYS A 122 -6.48 -38.54 -10.64
CA LYS A 122 -6.23 -38.41 -9.20
C LYS A 122 -7.44 -37.79 -8.50
N GLN A 123 -7.46 -37.91 -7.18
CA GLN A 123 -8.50 -37.33 -6.35
C GLN A 123 -7.88 -36.57 -5.18
N LEU A 124 -8.41 -35.38 -4.93
CA LEU A 124 -8.10 -34.60 -3.74
C LEU A 124 -9.36 -34.47 -2.89
N GLN A 125 -9.29 -34.91 -1.63
CA GLN A 125 -10.35 -34.70 -0.65
C GLN A 125 -9.99 -33.52 0.26
N ILE A 126 -10.88 -32.54 0.40
CA ILE A 126 -10.48 -31.25 0.99
C ILE A 126 -11.68 -30.49 1.58
N THR A 127 -11.52 -29.82 2.73
CA THR A 127 -12.61 -29.01 3.29
C THR A 127 -12.90 -27.77 2.42
N PRO A 128 -14.15 -27.26 2.39
CA PRO A 128 -14.54 -26.13 1.54
C PRO A 128 -13.66 -24.88 1.67
N GLU A 129 -13.21 -24.57 2.87
CA GLU A 129 -12.45 -23.36 3.17
C GLU A 129 -10.95 -23.48 2.86
N HIS A 130 -10.45 -24.69 2.59
CA HIS A 130 -9.02 -24.91 2.39
C HIS A 130 -8.52 -24.23 1.11
N ILE A 131 -7.35 -23.58 1.20
CA ILE A 131 -6.78 -22.75 0.14
C ILE A 131 -5.90 -23.59 -0.82
N LEU A 132 -6.24 -23.53 -2.11
CA LEU A 132 -5.58 -24.23 -3.20
C LEU A 132 -4.91 -23.24 -4.17
N PHE A 133 -3.82 -23.66 -4.80
CA PHE A 133 -3.22 -22.90 -5.90
C PHE A 133 -3.89 -23.27 -7.24
N VAL A 134 -4.80 -22.41 -7.67
CA VAL A 134 -5.71 -22.64 -8.81
C VAL A 134 -5.59 -21.51 -9.83
N ASN A 135 -5.41 -21.84 -11.11
CA ASN A 135 -5.24 -20.85 -12.19
C ASN A 135 -4.16 -19.79 -11.85
N LYS A 136 -3.06 -20.22 -11.24
CA LYS A 136 -1.93 -19.38 -10.80
C LYS A 136 -2.24 -18.35 -9.71
N ARG A 137 -3.31 -18.56 -8.96
CA ARG A 137 -3.69 -17.75 -7.79
C ARG A 137 -4.19 -18.65 -6.68
N TRP A 138 -4.22 -18.15 -5.46
CA TRP A 138 -4.75 -18.93 -4.34
C TRP A 138 -6.25 -18.67 -4.18
N MET A 139 -7.02 -19.72 -3.92
CA MET A 139 -8.44 -19.62 -3.68
C MET A 139 -8.95 -20.74 -2.78
N PRO A 140 -10.03 -20.51 -2.02
CA PRO A 140 -10.67 -21.57 -1.25
C PRO A 140 -11.32 -22.60 -2.18
N ALA A 141 -11.37 -23.86 -1.71
CA ALA A 141 -11.90 -24.99 -2.46
C ALA A 141 -13.35 -24.77 -2.92
N TYR A 142 -14.21 -24.12 -2.13
CA TYR A 142 -15.60 -23.83 -2.54
C TYR A 142 -15.73 -22.88 -3.75
N LYS A 143 -14.68 -22.12 -4.10
CA LYS A 143 -14.68 -21.25 -5.29
C LYS A 143 -14.16 -21.94 -6.55
N VAL A 144 -13.57 -23.12 -6.43
CA VAL A 144 -13.03 -23.90 -7.54
C VAL A 144 -14.17 -24.34 -8.45
N ARG A 145 -13.91 -24.35 -9.76
CA ARG A 145 -14.86 -24.78 -10.79
C ARG A 145 -14.26 -25.90 -11.62
N ILE A 146 -15.13 -26.70 -12.24
CA ILE A 146 -14.72 -27.68 -13.25
C ILE A 146 -13.94 -26.95 -14.36
N SER A 147 -12.88 -27.58 -14.84
CA SER A 147 -11.87 -27.07 -15.78
C SER A 147 -10.85 -26.07 -15.22
N ASP A 148 -10.95 -25.68 -13.94
CA ASP A 148 -9.88 -24.92 -13.30
C ASP A 148 -8.60 -25.74 -13.19
N SER A 149 -7.46 -25.06 -13.32
CA SER A 149 -6.13 -25.67 -13.36
C SER A 149 -5.49 -25.70 -11.97
N LEU A 150 -5.07 -26.87 -11.51
CA LEU A 150 -4.36 -27.11 -10.26
C LEU A 150 -2.88 -27.39 -10.51
N ARG A 151 -2.00 -26.86 -9.66
CA ARG A 151 -0.56 -27.13 -9.77
C ARG A 151 -0.19 -28.45 -9.11
N THR A 152 0.59 -29.26 -9.83
CA THR A 152 1.09 -30.55 -9.38
C THR A 152 2.54 -30.50 -8.89
N VAL A 153 2.95 -31.46 -8.07
CA VAL A 153 4.34 -31.58 -7.55
C VAL A 153 5.40 -31.68 -8.65
N ASN A 154 5.04 -32.26 -9.81
CA ASN A 154 5.93 -32.38 -10.98
C ASN A 154 6.09 -31.07 -11.76
N GLY A 155 5.55 -29.95 -11.26
CA GLY A 155 5.59 -28.64 -11.90
C GLY A 155 4.64 -28.49 -13.09
N ARG A 156 3.76 -29.48 -13.33
CA ARG A 156 2.70 -29.43 -14.35
C ARG A 156 1.39 -28.91 -13.76
N GLU A 157 0.46 -28.59 -14.64
CA GLU A 157 -0.91 -28.25 -14.32
C GLU A 157 -1.84 -29.44 -14.65
N THR A 158 -2.85 -29.69 -13.81
CA THR A 158 -3.92 -30.69 -14.05
C THR A 158 -5.28 -30.04 -13.82
N LYS A 159 -6.27 -30.33 -14.67
CA LYS A 159 -7.60 -29.72 -14.54
C LYS A 159 -8.52 -30.49 -13.61
N VAL A 160 -9.38 -29.76 -12.91
CA VAL A 160 -10.53 -30.33 -12.20
C VAL A 160 -11.53 -30.88 -13.22
N TYR A 161 -11.70 -32.19 -13.26
CA TYR A 161 -12.62 -32.89 -14.15
C TYR A 161 -14.03 -32.98 -13.55
N SER A 162 -14.13 -33.29 -12.26
CA SER A 162 -15.39 -33.34 -11.53
C SER A 162 -15.21 -32.95 -10.07
N MET A 163 -16.31 -32.51 -9.44
CA MET A 163 -16.35 -32.12 -8.05
C MET A 163 -17.59 -32.74 -7.39
N GLN A 164 -17.44 -33.29 -6.20
CA GLN A 164 -18.54 -33.81 -5.38
C GLN A 164 -18.40 -33.30 -3.95
N TYR A 165 -19.49 -32.84 -3.35
CA TYR A 165 -19.51 -32.54 -1.92
C TYR A 165 -19.98 -33.77 -1.13
N VAL A 166 -19.30 -34.06 -0.02
CA VAL A 166 -19.61 -35.14 0.89
C VAL A 166 -19.82 -34.55 2.30
N SER A 167 -21.02 -34.74 2.85
CA SER A 167 -21.39 -34.27 4.18
C SER A 167 -20.97 -35.21 5.31
N GLU A 168 -20.24 -36.29 4.99
CA GLU A 168 -19.75 -37.26 5.98
C GLU A 168 -18.67 -36.62 6.85
N LYS A 169 -18.77 -36.89 8.15
CA LYS A 169 -17.87 -36.37 9.17
C LYS A 169 -16.73 -37.37 9.40
N THR A 170 -15.49 -36.90 9.32
CA THR A 170 -14.30 -37.71 9.52
C THR A 170 -13.22 -36.90 10.23
N TRP A 171 -12.20 -37.58 10.74
CA TRP A 171 -11.03 -36.90 11.30
C TRP A 171 -10.36 -36.09 10.21
N THR A 172 -10.04 -34.84 10.53
CA THR A 172 -9.32 -33.98 9.61
C THR A 172 -8.02 -33.47 10.21
N TYR A 173 -7.06 -33.23 9.33
CA TYR A 173 -5.72 -32.83 9.66
C TYR A 173 -5.29 -31.63 8.82
N ASN A 174 -4.46 -30.78 9.40
CA ASN A 174 -3.74 -29.74 8.66
C ASN A 174 -2.30 -29.69 9.19
N LEU A 175 -1.37 -29.25 8.34
CA LEU A 175 0.06 -29.22 8.65
C LEU A 175 0.55 -27.79 8.53
N GLU A 176 1.34 -27.33 9.50
CA GLU A 176 2.12 -26.12 9.36
C GLU A 176 3.52 -26.47 8.85
N VAL A 177 3.94 -25.84 7.75
CA VAL A 177 5.14 -26.23 7.02
C VAL A 177 5.99 -25.00 6.77
N GLN A 178 7.17 -24.95 7.38
CA GLN A 178 8.11 -23.83 7.26
C GLN A 178 9.25 -24.18 6.29
N PRO A 179 9.85 -23.21 5.57
CA PRO A 179 9.54 -21.77 5.58
C PRO A 179 8.56 -21.35 4.48
N PHE A 180 7.96 -22.25 3.71
CA PHE A 180 7.22 -21.85 2.51
C PHE A 180 5.71 -21.83 2.69
N ASN A 181 5.18 -22.32 3.81
CA ASN A 181 3.75 -22.34 4.11
C ASN A 181 2.88 -23.10 3.08
N THR A 182 3.51 -23.97 2.29
CA THR A 182 2.86 -24.78 1.28
C THR A 182 3.33 -26.23 1.36
N PHE A 183 2.51 -27.13 0.84
CA PHE A 183 2.89 -28.53 0.68
C PHE A 183 2.07 -29.18 -0.43
N PHE A 184 2.38 -30.44 -0.74
CA PHE A 184 1.65 -31.22 -1.72
C PHE A 184 0.82 -32.30 -1.05
N ALA A 185 -0.50 -32.23 -1.23
CA ALA A 185 -1.47 -33.23 -0.80
C ALA A 185 -2.08 -33.87 -2.06
N GLU A 186 -2.01 -35.21 -2.18
CA GLU A 186 -2.40 -35.95 -3.39
C GLU A 186 -1.76 -35.37 -4.66
N ASP A 187 -0.49 -34.99 -4.56
CA ASP A 187 0.31 -34.30 -5.58
C ASP A 187 -0.14 -32.87 -5.94
N ILE A 188 -1.15 -32.31 -5.28
CA ILE A 188 -1.68 -30.95 -5.54
C ILE A 188 -1.12 -29.95 -4.54
N LEU A 189 -0.71 -28.77 -5.04
CA LEU A 189 -0.19 -27.68 -4.22
C LEU A 189 -1.29 -27.04 -3.36
N VAL A 190 -1.10 -27.07 -2.06
CA VAL A 190 -2.02 -26.56 -1.03
C VAL A 190 -1.30 -25.62 -0.07
N HIS A 191 -2.06 -24.77 0.63
CA HIS A 191 -1.55 -23.83 1.63
C HIS A 191 -1.84 -24.32 3.06
N ASN A 192 -0.96 -24.05 4.02
CA ASN A 192 -1.16 -24.38 5.44
C ASN A 192 -2.05 -23.41 6.28
N ARG A 193 -2.76 -22.42 5.69
CA ARG A 193 -3.40 -21.31 6.45
C ARG A 193 -4.69 -21.75 7.13
N LYS A 194 -5.05 -21.19 8.30
CA LYS A 194 -6.16 -21.59 9.19
C LYS A 194 -7.51 -20.83 9.08
N GLU A 195 -7.68 -19.79 8.26
CA GLU A 195 -8.90 -18.92 8.26
C GLU A 195 -9.45 -18.56 6.86
N PRO A 196 -10.77 -18.37 6.68
CA PRO A 196 -11.37 -17.86 5.44
C PRO A 196 -11.75 -16.36 5.47
N ALA A 197 -11.84 -15.78 4.27
CA ALA A 197 -12.50 -14.50 3.88
C ALA A 197 -11.67 -13.20 3.75
N GLN A 198 -10.73 -13.17 2.80
CA GLN A 198 -10.44 -12.04 1.87
C GLN A 198 -9.80 -12.60 0.58
N PRO A 199 -9.79 -11.91 -0.58
CA PRO A 199 -9.00 -12.35 -1.74
C PRO A 199 -7.54 -12.49 -1.30
N TYR A 200 -7.01 -13.72 -1.37
CA TYR A 200 -5.64 -13.98 -0.96
C TYR A 200 -4.67 -13.20 -1.84
N GLU A 201 -3.91 -12.30 -1.22
CA GLU A 201 -2.56 -11.93 -1.65
C GLU A 201 -1.58 -12.85 -0.92
N PRO A 202 -0.53 -13.36 -1.59
CA PRO A 202 0.48 -14.17 -0.94
C PRO A 202 1.06 -13.45 0.26
N SER A 203 0.81 -14.01 1.45
CA SER A 203 1.53 -13.62 2.65
C SER A 203 3.02 -13.64 2.32
N PRO A 204 3.76 -12.54 2.52
CA PRO A 204 5.20 -12.54 2.37
C PRO A 204 5.76 -13.74 3.14
N PRO A 205 6.81 -14.40 2.61
CA PRO A 205 7.28 -15.65 3.21
C PRO A 205 7.58 -15.39 4.69
N PRO A 206 7.35 -16.36 5.59
CA PRO A 206 7.85 -16.26 6.95
C PRO A 206 9.34 -15.95 6.80
N LEU A 207 9.74 -14.82 7.38
CA LEU A 207 11.09 -14.32 7.24
C LEU A 207 12.02 -15.51 7.49
N PRO A 208 12.92 -15.85 6.55
CA PRO A 208 13.90 -16.90 6.82
C PRO A 208 14.53 -16.60 8.18
N PRO A 209 14.87 -17.63 9.00
CA PRO A 209 15.51 -17.41 10.29
C PRO A 209 16.57 -16.36 10.05
N PRO A 210 16.49 -15.23 10.77
CA PRO A 210 16.99 -13.96 10.28
C PRO A 210 18.39 -14.18 9.76
N ILE A 211 18.49 -14.01 8.44
CA ILE A 211 19.71 -14.25 7.70
C ILE A 211 20.62 -13.09 8.09
N ILE A 212 21.22 -13.17 9.27
CA ILE A 212 22.25 -12.26 9.70
C ILE A 212 23.41 -12.62 8.79
N LEU A 213 23.64 -11.80 7.78
CA LEU A 213 24.76 -11.89 6.86
C LEU A 213 25.51 -10.60 6.96
N CYS A 214 26.20 -10.42 8.08
CA CYS A 214 27.20 -9.38 8.25
C CYS A 214 27.82 -9.43 9.62
N CYS A 215 29.14 -9.52 9.69
CA CYS A 215 29.80 -9.79 10.95
C CYS A 215 31.25 -9.32 10.91
N LEU A 216 31.67 -8.54 11.91
CA LEU A 216 33.05 -8.13 12.17
C LEU A 216 33.57 -8.86 13.42
N PRO A 217 34.82 -9.34 13.45
CA PRO A 217 35.35 -10.04 14.61
C PRO A 217 35.60 -9.11 15.80
N ALA A 218 35.69 -9.69 17.01
CA ALA A 218 36.12 -8.98 18.20
C ALA A 218 37.41 -8.18 17.99
N GLY A 219 37.53 -7.02 18.65
CA GLY A 219 38.66 -6.11 18.55
C GLY A 219 38.54 -5.09 17.41
N THR A 220 37.54 -5.21 16.53
CA THR A 220 37.26 -4.19 15.50
C THR A 220 36.86 -2.88 16.16
N GLN A 221 37.56 -1.78 15.85
CA GLN A 221 37.36 -0.47 16.45
C GLN A 221 36.29 0.32 15.70
N ILE A 222 35.19 0.64 16.36
CA ILE A 222 34.07 1.42 15.82
C ILE A 222 34.25 2.88 16.19
N LEU A 223 34.07 3.77 15.22
CA LEU A 223 34.17 5.23 15.43
C LEU A 223 32.89 5.78 16.06
N LEU A 224 33.04 6.45 17.21
CA LEU A 224 31.95 7.10 17.94
C LEU A 224 31.71 8.54 17.45
N GLU A 225 30.58 9.13 17.84
CA GLU A 225 30.22 10.54 17.53
C GLU A 225 31.33 11.52 17.98
N ASP A 226 31.94 11.28 19.14
CA ASP A 226 33.01 12.11 19.72
C ASP A 226 34.38 11.85 19.08
N LYS A 227 34.44 11.05 18.01
CA LYS A 227 35.65 10.60 17.30
C LYS A 227 36.58 9.70 18.11
N SER A 228 36.18 9.28 19.31
CA SER A 228 36.84 8.17 19.99
C SER A 228 36.49 6.84 19.32
N THR A 229 37.13 5.76 19.75
CA THR A 229 36.84 4.43 19.24
C THR A 229 36.47 3.48 20.36
N LYS A 230 35.58 2.54 20.05
CA LYS A 230 35.17 1.47 20.97
C LYS A 230 35.21 0.14 20.22
N SER A 231 35.74 -0.92 20.85
CA SER A 231 35.69 -2.25 20.25
C SER A 231 34.25 -2.70 20.01
N ILE A 232 33.97 -3.36 18.90
CA ILE A 232 32.63 -3.74 18.47
C ILE A 232 31.90 -4.64 19.49
N GLU A 233 32.63 -5.51 20.17
CA GLU A 233 32.11 -6.36 21.24
C GLU A 233 31.63 -5.56 22.47
N ASN A 234 32.08 -4.32 22.62
CA ASN A 234 31.74 -3.43 23.72
C ASN A 234 30.72 -2.34 23.33
N ILE A 235 30.31 -2.28 22.06
CA ILE A 235 29.21 -1.42 21.62
C ILE A 235 27.91 -1.89 22.28
N LYS A 236 27.09 -0.95 22.73
CA LYS A 236 25.79 -1.18 23.39
C LYS A 236 24.68 -0.45 22.65
N VAL A 237 23.45 -0.94 22.80
CA VAL A 237 22.25 -0.21 22.37
C VAL A 237 22.24 1.16 23.04
N GLY A 238 22.03 2.21 22.25
CA GLY A 238 22.09 3.59 22.68
C GLY A 238 23.43 4.29 22.49
N ASP A 239 24.51 3.58 22.19
CA ASP A 239 25.78 4.22 21.83
C ASP A 239 25.60 5.08 20.58
N LYS A 240 26.23 6.26 20.57
CA LYS A 240 26.24 7.16 19.41
C LYS A 240 27.50 6.94 18.58
N ILE A 241 27.31 6.62 17.32
CA ILE A 241 28.37 6.28 16.36
C ILE A 241 28.32 7.20 15.16
N LEU A 242 29.43 7.25 14.41
CA LEU A 242 29.54 8.11 13.24
C LEU A 242 29.20 7.34 11.95
N SER A 243 28.11 7.77 11.30
CA SER A 243 27.73 7.39 9.93
C SER A 243 28.15 8.46 8.93
N TYR A 244 28.03 8.14 7.65
CA TYR A 244 28.44 8.99 6.53
C TYR A 244 27.38 9.04 5.43
N ASP A 245 27.01 10.25 5.04
CA ASP A 245 26.22 10.52 3.85
C ASP A 245 27.17 10.54 2.64
N THR A 246 27.15 9.49 1.82
CA THR A 246 28.01 9.39 0.64
C THR A 246 27.65 10.36 -0.48
N GLU A 247 26.43 10.91 -0.48
CA GLU A 247 25.96 11.85 -1.51
C GLU A 247 26.36 13.28 -1.16
N LYS A 248 26.11 13.70 0.10
CA LYS A 248 26.49 15.04 0.59
C LYS A 248 27.93 15.12 1.10
N GLN A 249 28.59 13.97 1.25
CA GLN A 249 29.94 13.85 1.80
C GLN A 249 30.05 14.37 3.24
N ASP A 250 29.02 14.16 4.05
CA ASP A 250 28.92 14.70 5.41
C ASP A 250 28.76 13.59 6.47
N PHE A 251 29.16 13.89 7.70
CA PHE A 251 29.03 12.96 8.83
C PHE A 251 27.70 13.11 9.54
N VAL A 252 27.14 11.98 9.95
CA VAL A 252 25.83 11.92 10.60
C VAL A 252 25.96 11.11 11.88
N CYS A 253 25.49 11.68 13.00
CA CYS A 253 25.39 10.94 14.24
C CYS A 253 24.24 9.95 14.15
N SER A 254 24.52 8.69 14.49
CA SER A 254 23.54 7.61 14.51
C SER A 254 23.57 6.91 15.85
N LYS A 255 22.42 6.47 16.35
CA LYS A 255 22.30 5.70 17.58
C LYS A 255 22.22 4.22 17.26
N VAL A 256 22.96 3.41 18.01
CA VAL A 256 22.86 1.95 17.92
C VAL A 256 21.50 1.51 18.47
N THR A 257 20.73 0.82 17.64
CA THR A 257 19.37 0.37 17.99
C THR A 257 19.32 -1.10 18.40
N ARG A 258 20.26 -1.90 17.89
CA ARG A 258 20.31 -3.35 18.15
C ARG A 258 21.71 -3.86 17.99
N LYS A 259 22.09 -4.85 18.80
CA LYS A 259 23.35 -5.60 18.66
C LYS A 259 23.04 -7.05 18.34
N ILE A 260 23.91 -7.67 17.56
CA ILE A 260 23.80 -9.07 17.17
C ILE A 260 25.17 -9.73 17.31
N THR A 261 25.16 -10.96 17.80
CA THR A 261 26.36 -11.78 17.94
C THR A 261 26.19 -13.12 17.23
N LYS A 262 27.14 -13.50 16.37
CA LYS A 262 27.14 -14.81 15.70
C LYS A 262 28.53 -15.43 15.60
N VAL A 263 28.59 -16.75 15.56
CA VAL A 263 29.83 -17.50 15.30
C VAL A 263 29.91 -17.83 13.81
N ARG A 264 31.08 -17.59 13.20
CA ARG A 264 31.36 -17.86 11.79
C ARG A 264 32.53 -18.81 11.63
N GLU A 265 32.58 -19.51 10.52
CA GLU A 265 33.66 -20.46 10.19
C GLU A 265 34.98 -19.80 9.81
N GLY A 266 35.00 -18.47 9.67
CA GLY A 266 36.20 -17.70 9.38
C GLY A 266 35.87 -16.26 8.97
N VAL A 267 36.93 -15.47 8.75
CA VAL A 267 36.86 -14.09 8.25
C VAL A 267 37.92 -13.87 7.16
N TYR A 268 37.69 -12.89 6.30
CA TYR A 268 38.65 -12.43 5.32
C TYR A 268 39.41 -11.24 5.89
N ASP A 269 40.73 -11.37 5.93
CA ASP A 269 41.67 -10.34 6.34
C ASP A 269 42.11 -9.54 5.12
N ILE A 270 41.82 -8.24 5.12
CA ILE A 270 42.16 -7.31 4.05
C ILE A 270 43.40 -6.51 4.46
N ASN A 271 44.39 -6.43 3.57
CA ASN A 271 45.62 -5.66 3.75
C ASN A 271 46.36 -5.95 5.07
N HIS A 272 46.50 -7.24 5.43
CA HIS A 272 47.30 -7.69 6.57
C HIS A 272 46.88 -7.06 7.92
N GLY A 273 45.58 -6.98 8.19
CA GLY A 273 45.02 -6.54 9.45
C GLY A 273 44.34 -5.17 9.42
N LEU A 274 44.20 -4.55 8.23
CA LEU A 274 43.46 -3.29 8.09
C LEU A 274 42.01 -3.48 8.55
N ILE A 275 41.31 -4.44 7.95
CA ILE A 275 39.96 -4.82 8.35
C ILE A 275 39.74 -6.31 8.12
N LYS A 276 38.95 -6.92 9.00
CA LYS A 276 38.55 -8.33 8.90
C LYS A 276 37.02 -8.40 8.80
N ILE A 277 36.51 -9.06 7.77
CA ILE A 277 35.05 -9.13 7.49
C ILE A 277 34.61 -10.55 7.12
N THR A 278 33.31 -10.84 7.25
CA THR A 278 32.69 -11.97 6.54
C THR A 278 32.65 -11.72 5.02
N ASP A 279 32.48 -12.78 4.22
CA ASP A 279 32.42 -12.68 2.75
C ASP A 279 31.22 -11.85 2.25
N ASP A 280 30.13 -11.82 3.01
CA ASP A 280 28.91 -11.07 2.73
C ASP A 280 28.97 -9.57 3.09
N HIS A 281 29.98 -9.09 3.81
CA HIS A 281 29.97 -7.73 4.36
C HIS A 281 30.33 -6.66 3.30
N PRO A 282 29.44 -5.70 2.97
CA PRO A 282 29.74 -4.65 2.01
C PRO A 282 30.67 -3.57 2.59
N LEU A 283 31.69 -3.22 1.82
CA LEU A 283 32.58 -2.09 2.04
C LEU A 283 32.30 -1.01 0.99
N TYR A 284 32.44 0.27 1.35
CA TYR A 284 32.35 1.35 0.38
C TYR A 284 33.68 1.51 -0.35
N VAL A 285 33.67 1.33 -1.68
CA VAL A 285 34.88 1.24 -2.49
C VAL A 285 34.86 2.11 -3.73
N ARG A 286 36.06 2.51 -4.17
CA ARG A 286 36.32 3.05 -5.50
C ARG A 286 36.96 1.97 -6.37
N LYS A 287 36.31 1.68 -7.48
CA LYS A 287 36.77 0.73 -8.51
C LYS A 287 37.91 1.35 -9.33
N LYS A 288 38.68 0.51 -10.02
CA LYS A 288 39.77 0.93 -10.92
C LYS A 288 39.34 1.92 -12.02
N ASN A 289 38.09 1.84 -12.45
CA ASN A 289 37.48 2.74 -13.43
C ASN A 289 36.95 4.06 -12.81
N GLY A 290 37.17 4.29 -11.51
CA GLY A 290 36.71 5.46 -10.77
C GLY A 290 35.29 5.35 -10.21
N THR A 291 34.55 4.26 -10.48
CA THR A 291 33.19 4.08 -9.97
C THR A 291 33.19 3.93 -8.44
N LEU A 292 32.37 4.73 -7.76
CA LEU A 292 32.09 4.59 -6.33
C LEU A 292 30.91 3.64 -6.13
N CYS A 293 31.06 2.62 -5.30
CA CYS A 293 30.02 1.63 -5.07
C CYS A 293 30.23 0.87 -3.76
N TRP A 294 29.21 0.12 -3.35
CA TRP A 294 29.35 -0.90 -2.32
C TRP A 294 29.84 -2.20 -2.93
N ALA A 295 30.79 -2.87 -2.29
CA ALA A 295 31.31 -4.14 -2.77
C ALA A 295 31.55 -5.14 -1.63
N ALA A 296 31.30 -6.42 -1.90
CA ALA A 296 31.50 -7.53 -0.97
C ALA A 296 32.27 -8.67 -1.66
N ILE A 297 32.93 -9.53 -0.88
CA ILE A 297 33.71 -10.66 -1.41
C ILE A 297 32.77 -11.67 -2.08
N ASN A 298 31.57 -11.88 -1.53
CA ASN A 298 30.50 -12.67 -2.10
C ASN A 298 29.24 -11.80 -2.27
N PRO A 299 29.07 -11.13 -3.43
CA PRO A 299 27.96 -10.22 -3.68
C PRO A 299 26.59 -10.88 -3.63
N GLU A 300 26.47 -12.12 -4.11
CA GLU A 300 25.19 -12.84 -4.09
C GLU A 300 24.74 -13.13 -2.66
N LYS A 301 25.68 -13.56 -1.81
CA LYS A 301 25.41 -13.71 -0.37
C LYS A 301 25.13 -12.36 0.28
N SER A 302 25.89 -11.32 -0.06
CA SER A 302 25.70 -9.97 0.46
C SER A 302 24.30 -9.41 0.15
N LYS A 303 23.77 -9.63 -1.06
CA LYS A 303 22.43 -9.18 -1.48
C LYS A 303 21.29 -9.70 -0.60
N LEU A 304 21.47 -10.83 0.07
CA LEU A 304 20.44 -11.41 0.94
C LEU A 304 20.15 -10.51 2.17
N ALA A 305 21.13 -9.74 2.66
CA ALA A 305 20.95 -8.77 3.75
C ALA A 305 21.10 -7.30 3.32
N TYR A 306 21.76 -7.06 2.16
CA TYR A 306 22.12 -5.73 1.66
C TYR A 306 21.65 -5.47 0.23
N SER A 307 20.51 -6.02 -0.17
CA SER A 307 19.94 -5.82 -1.51
C SER A 307 19.88 -4.34 -1.91
N PHE A 308 19.54 -3.46 -0.96
CA PHE A 308 19.49 -2.00 -1.12
C PHE A 308 20.85 -1.37 -1.51
N ARG A 309 21.98 -2.00 -1.15
CA ARG A 309 23.33 -1.56 -1.52
C ARG A 309 23.74 -1.96 -2.93
N LYS A 310 23.04 -2.92 -3.55
CA LYS A 310 23.39 -3.50 -4.85
C LYS A 310 24.89 -3.85 -4.93
N PRO A 311 25.41 -4.66 -3.98
CA PRO A 311 26.84 -4.86 -3.83
C PRO A 311 27.45 -5.49 -5.10
N LEU A 312 28.61 -4.98 -5.50
CA LEU A 312 29.45 -5.55 -6.57
C LEU A 312 30.54 -6.46 -5.98
N SER A 313 31.24 -7.21 -6.82
CA SER A 313 32.38 -8.05 -6.39
C SER A 313 33.52 -7.20 -5.86
N LEU A 314 34.04 -7.47 -4.67
CA LEU A 314 35.22 -6.83 -4.12
C LEU A 314 36.50 -7.46 -4.71
N GLU A 315 37.40 -6.64 -5.26
CA GLU A 315 38.57 -7.12 -5.99
C GLU A 315 39.87 -6.49 -5.47
N ILE A 316 40.98 -7.22 -5.64
CA ILE A 316 42.33 -6.67 -5.41
C ILE A 316 42.56 -5.50 -6.39
N GLY A 317 42.97 -4.37 -5.82
CA GLY A 317 43.17 -3.09 -6.50
C GLY A 317 41.98 -2.14 -6.46
N ASP A 318 40.84 -2.53 -5.90
CA ASP A 318 39.83 -1.56 -5.44
C ASP A 318 40.39 -0.72 -4.28
N GLU A 319 39.81 0.44 -4.01
CA GLU A 319 40.23 1.31 -2.91
C GLU A 319 39.12 1.49 -1.89
N LEU A 320 39.43 1.30 -0.61
CA LEU A 320 38.52 1.45 0.53
C LEU A 320 38.45 2.91 0.98
N PHE A 321 37.25 3.41 1.23
CA PHE A 321 37.05 4.75 1.79
C PHE A 321 37.28 4.77 3.30
N THR A 322 38.01 5.78 3.78
CA THR A 322 38.33 5.93 5.19
C THR A 322 37.78 7.21 5.82
N PHE A 323 37.62 7.23 7.15
CA PHE A 323 37.05 8.38 7.87
C PHE A 323 37.85 9.68 7.67
N ASP A 324 39.17 9.59 7.47
CA ASP A 324 40.01 10.75 7.14
C ASP A 324 39.88 11.22 5.67
N GLY A 325 38.89 10.70 4.95
CA GLY A 325 38.59 11.06 3.56
C GLY A 325 39.57 10.50 2.54
N LYS A 326 40.39 9.52 2.94
CA LYS A 326 41.39 8.88 2.07
C LYS A 326 40.85 7.61 1.43
N TRP A 327 41.60 7.15 0.43
CA TRP A 327 41.34 5.92 -0.31
C TRP A 327 42.53 4.99 -0.11
N VAL A 328 42.27 3.80 0.44
CA VAL A 328 43.30 2.79 0.72
C VAL A 328 43.13 1.63 -0.25
N ARG A 329 44.10 1.44 -1.14
CA ARG A 329 44.09 0.36 -2.13
C ARG A 329 44.15 -1.02 -1.44
N ILE A 330 43.36 -1.97 -1.94
CA ILE A 330 43.38 -3.37 -1.53
C ILE A 330 44.54 -4.08 -2.25
N ASP A 331 45.51 -4.52 -1.49
CA ASP A 331 46.68 -5.26 -1.95
C ASP A 331 46.54 -6.77 -1.68
N SER A 332 45.80 -7.15 -0.62
CA SER A 332 45.58 -8.54 -0.27
C SER A 332 44.21 -8.78 0.37
N ILE A 333 43.62 -9.93 0.03
CA ILE A 333 42.41 -10.47 0.66
C ILE A 333 42.71 -11.93 1.01
N THR A 334 42.80 -12.26 2.30
CA THR A 334 43.22 -13.59 2.76
C THR A 334 42.17 -14.19 3.67
N PHE A 335 41.60 -15.34 3.31
CA PHE A 335 40.69 -16.06 4.19
C PHE A 335 41.43 -16.64 5.40
N LYS A 336 40.89 -16.41 6.59
CA LYS A 336 41.36 -16.94 7.87
C LYS A 336 40.29 -17.89 8.41
N PRO A 337 40.43 -19.21 8.18
CA PRO A 337 39.47 -20.20 8.69
C PRO A 337 39.61 -20.36 10.21
N GLY A 338 38.49 -20.71 10.84
CA GLY A 338 38.38 -21.00 12.26
C GLY A 338 37.10 -20.40 12.86
N PRO A 339 36.45 -21.11 13.81
CA PRO A 339 35.27 -20.59 14.48
C PRO A 339 35.62 -19.27 15.19
N ILE A 340 34.97 -18.19 14.78
CA ILE A 340 35.22 -16.86 15.30
C ILE A 340 33.91 -16.18 15.66
N LYS A 341 33.85 -15.62 16.87
CA LYS A 341 32.73 -14.81 17.34
C LYS A 341 32.80 -13.45 16.66
N THR A 342 31.70 -13.06 16.05
CA THR A 342 31.56 -11.87 15.23
C THR A 342 30.32 -11.10 15.64
N TYR A 343 30.36 -9.80 15.39
CA TYR A 343 29.40 -8.83 15.86
C TYR A 343 28.93 -7.95 14.71
N THR A 344 27.69 -7.51 14.80
CA THR A 344 27.16 -6.43 13.99
C THR A 344 26.09 -5.71 14.80
N PHE A 345 25.67 -4.53 14.33
CA PHE A 345 24.64 -3.76 15.01
C PHE A 345 23.87 -2.89 14.01
N ALA A 346 22.59 -2.67 14.30
CA ALA A 346 21.73 -1.76 13.56
C ALA A 346 21.87 -0.33 14.10
N VAL A 347 21.59 0.65 13.26
CA VAL A 347 21.56 2.08 13.64
C VAL A 347 20.27 2.71 13.15
N ASP A 348 19.81 3.75 13.84
CA ASP A 348 18.58 4.49 13.54
C ASP A 348 18.67 5.38 12.28
N SER A 349 19.88 5.63 11.80
CA SER A 349 20.12 6.44 10.61
C SER A 349 19.77 5.73 9.32
N ILE A 350 19.09 6.45 8.43
CA ILE A 350 18.74 6.03 7.06
C ILE A 350 19.96 5.69 6.20
N PHE A 351 21.15 6.13 6.60
CA PHE A 351 22.37 5.90 5.84
C PHE A 351 22.91 4.49 6.02
N HIS A 352 22.53 3.78 7.09
CA HIS A 352 22.87 2.37 7.35
C HIS A 352 24.37 2.03 7.12
N ASN A 353 25.27 2.85 7.66
CA ASN A 353 26.72 2.62 7.58
C ASN A 353 27.44 3.16 8.82
N TYR A 354 28.68 2.73 9.01
CA TYR A 354 29.57 3.24 10.06
C TYR A 354 31.03 2.97 9.72
N PHE A 355 31.95 3.57 10.48
CA PHE A 355 33.38 3.33 10.32
C PHE A 355 33.88 2.24 11.27
N ALA A 356 34.46 1.18 10.69
CA ALA A 356 35.08 0.05 11.37
C ALA A 356 36.56 -0.02 11.00
N ASN A 357 37.47 0.02 11.99
CA ASN A 357 38.91 0.18 11.78
C ASN A 357 39.23 1.27 10.74
N ASN A 358 38.58 2.44 10.87
CA ASN A 358 38.71 3.58 9.97
C ASN A 358 38.15 3.37 8.55
N VAL A 359 37.56 2.21 8.21
CA VAL A 359 36.97 1.91 6.89
C VAL A 359 35.45 2.02 6.95
N LEU A 360 34.83 2.62 5.92
CA LEU A 360 33.37 2.73 5.84
C LEU A 360 32.73 1.39 5.45
N VAL A 361 31.88 0.87 6.32
CA VAL A 361 31.18 -0.41 6.16
C VAL A 361 29.67 -0.24 6.23
N SER A 362 28.91 -1.12 5.57
CA SER A 362 27.46 -1.08 5.64
C SER A 362 26.95 -1.91 6.80
N ASN A 363 25.90 -1.45 7.47
CA ASN A 363 25.16 -2.27 8.42
C ASN A 363 23.79 -2.68 7.86
N ALA A 364 23.25 -3.78 8.36
CA ALA A 364 21.96 -4.29 7.93
C ALA A 364 20.82 -3.48 8.60
N VAL A 365 19.69 -3.39 7.91
CA VAL A 365 18.48 -2.70 8.40
C VAL A 365 17.97 -3.44 9.64
N ALA A 366 17.46 -2.70 10.63
CA ALA A 366 17.08 -3.23 11.96
C ALA A 366 16.10 -4.44 11.90
N GLU A 367 15.25 -4.49 10.88
CA GLU A 367 14.29 -5.58 10.62
C GLU A 367 14.93 -6.89 10.14
N LEU A 368 16.05 -6.82 9.42
CA LEU A 368 16.79 -7.98 8.89
C LEU A 368 17.81 -8.53 9.89
N CYS A 369 18.07 -7.77 10.95
CA CYS A 369 19.00 -8.07 12.03
C CYS A 369 18.41 -9.01 13.10
N GLY A 370 17.41 -9.81 12.76
CA GLY A 370 16.78 -10.73 13.70
C GLY A 370 17.80 -11.68 14.33
N GLY A 371 17.63 -11.96 15.60
CA GLY A 371 18.53 -12.74 16.41
C GLY A 371 17.93 -12.71 17.78
N ASP A 372 17.19 -13.76 18.09
CA ASP A 372 16.93 -14.17 19.46
C ASP A 372 18.30 -14.56 20.01
N ASP A 373 18.94 -13.61 20.68
CA ASP A 373 19.98 -13.96 21.63
C ASP A 373 19.20 -14.31 22.91
N GLU A 374 19.05 -15.61 23.14
CA GLU A 374 18.92 -16.14 24.49
C GLU A 374 20.08 -15.58 25.33
N ASP A 375 19.76 -15.14 26.55
CA ASP A 375 20.65 -14.52 27.54
C ASP A 375 20.92 -13.01 27.38
N ASP A 376 20.04 -12.20 27.98
CA ASP A 376 20.46 -11.25 29.01
C ASP A 376 19.22 -10.82 29.82
N ASP A 377 19.17 -11.30 31.07
CA ASP A 377 18.32 -10.79 32.13
C ASP A 377 18.51 -9.26 32.25
N ILE A 378 17.50 -8.48 31.89
CA ILE A 378 17.36 -7.10 32.37
C ILE A 378 15.92 -6.91 32.85
N ASP A 379 15.85 -6.67 34.16
CA ASP A 379 14.66 -6.49 34.96
C ASP A 379 13.64 -5.53 34.33
N HIS A 380 12.38 -5.97 34.37
CA HIS A 380 11.22 -5.09 34.49
C HIS A 380 11.49 -4.01 35.53
N TYR A 381 11.42 -2.73 35.15
CA TYR A 381 10.68 -1.75 35.93
C TYR A 381 10.25 -0.58 35.04
N ASP A 382 8.96 -0.28 35.19
CA ASP A 382 8.15 0.69 34.49
C ASP A 382 8.67 2.12 34.58
N VAL A 383 8.50 2.89 33.49
CA VAL A 383 8.03 4.28 33.58
C VAL A 383 6.96 4.49 32.51
N ILE A 384 5.78 4.77 33.05
CA ILE A 384 4.48 5.14 32.47
C ILE A 384 4.63 6.20 31.37
N ASP A 385 4.01 5.96 30.21
CA ASP A 385 3.18 6.96 29.56
C ASP A 385 2.09 6.29 28.72
N ASP A 386 0.96 6.97 28.62
CA ASP A 386 -0.37 6.43 28.41
C ASP A 386 -0.63 5.78 27.03
N ASP A 387 -1.46 4.74 27.06
CA ASP A 387 -2.35 4.21 26.02
C ASP A 387 -2.20 4.81 24.59
N ILE A 388 -1.75 3.98 23.64
CA ILE A 388 -2.46 3.58 22.40
C ILE A 388 -1.59 2.57 21.62
N ASP A 389 -2.15 1.38 21.39
CA ASP A 389 -1.72 0.42 20.37
C ASP A 389 -1.76 1.08 18.98
N ASP A 390 -0.65 1.09 18.24
CA ASP A 390 -0.60 1.58 16.84
C ASP A 390 -0.23 0.43 15.89
N ASP A 391 -1.20 -0.46 15.73
CA ASP A 391 -1.26 -1.51 14.72
C ASP A 391 -1.87 -0.90 13.45
N HIS A 392 -1.09 -0.12 12.69
CA HIS A 392 -1.66 0.71 11.63
C HIS A 392 -1.03 0.49 10.23
N PRO A 393 -1.87 0.23 9.20
CA PRO A 393 -1.44 -0.25 7.87
C PRO A 393 -0.74 0.84 7.03
N PRO A 394 0.09 0.45 6.02
CA PRO A 394 0.75 1.41 5.15
C PRO A 394 -0.26 2.29 4.41
N VAL A 395 0.11 3.57 4.18
CA VAL A 395 -0.70 4.49 3.38
C VAL A 395 -0.83 3.98 1.96
N GLU A 396 -2.00 3.43 1.64
CA GLU A 396 -2.36 2.99 0.32
C GLU A 396 -2.76 4.23 -0.50
N ILE A 397 -1.94 4.59 -1.50
CA ILE A 397 -2.38 5.51 -2.56
C ILE A 397 -3.25 4.70 -3.51
N ILE A 398 -4.56 4.71 -3.26
CA ILE A 398 -5.53 3.85 -3.94
C ILE A 398 -5.71 4.29 -5.39
N LYS A 399 -5.73 5.61 -5.65
CA LYS A 399 -5.95 6.13 -7.00
C LYS A 399 -5.44 7.55 -7.16
N ILE A 400 -4.71 7.82 -8.25
CA ILE A 400 -4.36 9.18 -8.67
C ILE A 400 -5.13 9.47 -9.95
N SER A 401 -5.85 10.59 -9.97
CA SER A 401 -6.57 11.09 -11.14
C SER A 401 -6.02 12.46 -11.51
N VAL A 402 -5.49 12.58 -12.71
CA VAL A 402 -4.99 13.84 -13.27
C VAL A 402 -6.05 14.37 -14.22
N SER A 403 -6.42 15.64 -14.07
CA SER A 403 -7.37 16.29 -14.98
C SER A 403 -6.76 17.57 -15.55
N PRO A 404 -6.47 17.62 -16.86
CA PRO A 404 -6.60 16.53 -17.85
C PRO A 404 -5.46 15.50 -17.75
N ASP A 405 -5.68 14.29 -18.28
CA ASP A 405 -4.69 13.19 -18.40
C ASP A 405 -4.32 13.01 -19.89
N PRO A 406 -3.03 13.08 -20.32
CA PRO A 406 -1.78 13.19 -19.55
C PRO A 406 -1.59 14.52 -18.81
N PRO A 407 -0.67 14.61 -17.81
CA PRO A 407 -0.45 15.84 -17.06
C PRO A 407 -0.03 16.99 -17.97
N VAL A 408 -0.74 18.11 -17.91
CA VAL A 408 -0.44 19.33 -18.68
C VAL A 408 -0.30 20.56 -17.78
N GLU A 409 0.20 21.66 -18.32
CA GLU A 409 0.25 22.93 -17.59
C GLU A 409 -1.14 23.36 -17.10
N ARG A 410 -1.26 23.68 -15.80
CA ARG A 410 -2.52 23.97 -15.07
C ARG A 410 -3.43 22.75 -14.80
N ALA A 411 -2.95 21.52 -14.94
CA ALA A 411 -3.72 20.35 -14.51
C ALA A 411 -3.91 20.30 -12.99
N ASN A 412 -5.05 19.76 -12.57
CA ASN A 412 -5.33 19.43 -11.19
C ASN A 412 -5.05 17.95 -10.94
N ILE A 413 -4.21 17.67 -9.97
CA ILE A 413 -3.97 16.30 -9.50
C ILE A 413 -4.89 16.06 -8.31
N THR A 414 -5.74 15.05 -8.41
CA THR A 414 -6.52 14.53 -7.29
C THR A 414 -5.93 13.20 -6.84
N ILE A 415 -5.63 13.08 -5.55
CA ILE A 415 -4.96 11.93 -4.94
C ILE A 415 -5.91 11.32 -3.93
N ASP A 416 -6.37 10.10 -4.19
CA ASP A 416 -7.18 9.30 -3.28
C ASP A 416 -6.23 8.51 -2.39
N ALA A 417 -6.04 8.98 -1.16
CA ALA A 417 -5.13 8.45 -0.16
C ALA A 417 -5.83 8.49 1.20
N PRO A 418 -6.76 7.55 1.45
CA PRO A 418 -7.70 7.64 2.55
C PRO A 418 -7.06 7.56 3.93
N THR A 419 -5.92 6.89 4.03
CA THR A 419 -5.15 6.76 5.26
C THR A 419 -4.03 7.80 5.37
N ALA A 420 -3.86 8.71 4.41
CA ALA A 420 -2.78 9.70 4.45
C ALA A 420 -3.11 10.92 5.33
N ASP A 421 -2.27 11.15 6.34
CA ASP A 421 -2.29 12.38 7.12
C ASP A 421 -1.55 13.53 6.43
N THR A 422 -0.54 13.22 5.64
CA THR A 422 0.24 14.18 4.87
C THR A 422 0.41 13.70 3.43
N VAL A 423 0.28 14.61 2.49
CA VAL A 423 0.66 14.40 1.10
C VAL A 423 1.63 15.49 0.72
N THR A 424 2.75 15.10 0.13
CA THR A 424 3.74 16.02 -0.43
C THR A 424 3.81 15.80 -1.91
N VAL A 425 3.78 16.90 -2.66
CA VAL A 425 3.88 16.89 -4.13
C VAL A 425 5.11 17.70 -4.50
N GLN A 426 5.95 17.17 -5.38
CA GLN A 426 7.16 17.82 -5.86
C GLN A 426 7.18 17.85 -7.37
N LEU A 427 7.67 18.95 -7.92
CA LEU A 427 7.95 19.14 -9.33
C LEU A 427 9.45 19.01 -9.57
N VAL A 428 9.88 18.04 -10.38
CA VAL A 428 11.29 17.73 -10.61
C VAL A 428 11.66 17.82 -12.09
N GLU A 429 12.91 18.19 -12.38
CA GLU A 429 13.38 18.40 -13.76
C GLU A 429 13.57 17.08 -14.53
N LYS A 430 13.85 15.98 -13.82
CA LYS A 430 14.04 14.64 -14.42
C LYS A 430 13.35 13.58 -13.57
N LYS A 431 12.76 12.57 -14.21
CA LYS A 431 12.16 11.43 -13.51
C LYS A 431 13.23 10.73 -12.64
N PHE A 432 12.91 10.46 -11.38
CA PHE A 432 13.80 9.91 -10.35
C PHE A 432 14.89 10.86 -9.82
N ASP A 433 14.83 12.15 -10.15
CA ASP A 433 15.59 13.18 -9.45
C ASP A 433 14.85 13.56 -8.15
N MET A 434 15.51 13.50 -6.99
CA MET A 434 14.91 13.84 -5.70
C MET A 434 15.03 15.34 -5.37
N VAL A 435 15.62 16.12 -6.28
CA VAL A 435 15.70 17.58 -6.17
C VAL A 435 14.58 18.21 -7.00
N GLY A 436 13.65 18.89 -6.32
CA GLY A 436 12.52 19.53 -6.96
C GLY A 436 11.87 20.63 -6.12
N THR A 437 10.92 21.33 -6.72
CA THR A 437 10.12 22.35 -6.04
C THR A 437 8.89 21.70 -5.41
N PHE A 438 8.72 21.86 -4.09
CA PHE A 438 7.50 21.42 -3.42
C PHE A 438 6.31 22.25 -3.87
N LEU A 439 5.24 21.57 -4.28
CA LEU A 439 3.96 22.16 -4.63
C LEU A 439 3.01 22.08 -3.43
N TYR A 440 2.18 23.10 -3.30
CA TYR A 440 1.14 23.13 -2.26
C TYR A 440 0.05 22.11 -2.60
N SER A 441 -0.28 21.24 -1.64
CA SER A 441 -1.39 20.30 -1.71
C SER A 441 -2.40 20.58 -0.60
N GLU A 442 -3.68 20.65 -0.96
CA GLU A 442 -4.80 20.86 -0.05
C GLU A 442 -5.60 19.56 0.16
N LYS A 443 -6.05 19.30 1.38
CA LYS A 443 -6.99 18.21 1.66
C LYS A 443 -8.41 18.68 1.35
N ILE A 444 -9.10 18.02 0.41
CA ILE A 444 -10.44 18.41 -0.07
C ILE A 444 -11.54 17.73 0.75
N ASP A 445 -11.32 16.48 1.16
CA ASP A 445 -12.22 15.70 2.00
C ASP A 445 -11.44 14.70 2.87
N SER A 446 -12.13 13.79 3.57
CA SER A 446 -11.49 12.81 4.47
C SER A 446 -10.46 11.93 3.78
N TYR A 447 -10.52 11.77 2.45
CA TYR A 447 -9.72 10.79 1.71
C TYR A 447 -8.98 11.36 0.49
N LYS A 448 -9.28 12.61 0.09
CA LYS A 448 -8.75 13.21 -1.15
C LYS A 448 -7.92 14.45 -0.93
N TRP A 449 -6.84 14.53 -1.71
CA TRP A 449 -5.96 15.69 -1.78
C TRP A 449 -5.96 16.28 -3.19
N ARG A 450 -5.83 17.61 -3.29
CA ARG A 450 -5.65 18.34 -4.55
C ARG A 450 -4.28 19.00 -4.59
N CYS A 451 -3.65 19.02 -5.76
CA CYS A 451 -2.49 19.86 -6.03
C CYS A 451 -2.60 20.51 -7.41
N PHE A 452 -2.13 21.76 -7.52
CA PHE A 452 -2.11 22.54 -8.76
C PHE A 452 -0.71 22.52 -9.38
N ILE A 453 -0.61 22.21 -10.67
CA ILE A 453 0.64 22.25 -11.43
C ILE A 453 0.88 23.70 -11.95
N PRO A 454 2.03 24.33 -11.63
CA PRO A 454 2.38 25.66 -12.15
C PRO A 454 2.47 25.69 -13.68
N SER A 455 2.20 26.84 -14.29
CA SER A 455 2.19 27.04 -15.75
C SER A 455 3.58 27.13 -16.40
N ASN A 456 4.65 26.77 -15.72
CA ASN A 456 6.02 26.74 -16.27
C ASN A 456 6.66 25.35 -16.02
N SER A 457 5.82 24.32 -16.12
CA SER A 457 6.15 22.96 -15.73
C SER A 457 6.32 22.03 -16.93
N ALA A 458 6.17 22.52 -18.16
CA ALA A 458 6.42 21.73 -19.37
C ALA A 458 7.79 21.04 -19.34
N GLY A 459 7.82 19.75 -19.67
CA GLY A 459 9.01 18.91 -19.67
C GLY A 459 9.44 18.37 -18.29
N LYS A 460 8.80 18.80 -17.20
CA LYS A 460 9.08 18.36 -15.83
C LYS A 460 8.23 17.16 -15.42
N PHE A 461 8.50 16.56 -14.27
CA PHE A 461 7.77 15.42 -13.72
C PHE A 461 7.20 15.74 -12.34
N VAL A 462 6.10 15.10 -11.98
CA VAL A 462 5.50 15.19 -10.65
C VAL A 462 5.85 13.94 -9.85
N TYR A 463 6.40 14.16 -8.66
CA TYR A 463 6.61 13.17 -7.62
C TYR A 463 5.62 13.41 -6.49
N ILE A 464 4.91 12.36 -6.05
CA ILE A 464 3.95 12.44 -4.97
C ILE A 464 4.37 11.44 -3.90
N GLN A 465 4.40 11.88 -2.66
CA GLN A 465 4.63 11.04 -1.49
C GLN A 465 3.52 11.30 -0.47
N ALA A 466 2.73 10.27 -0.17
CA ALA A 466 1.72 10.28 0.89
C ALA A 466 2.29 9.57 2.12
N SER A 467 2.06 10.10 3.32
CA SER A 467 2.50 9.51 4.59
C SER A 467 1.42 9.68 5.67
N ASN A 468 1.29 8.72 6.58
CA ASN A 468 0.44 8.84 7.79
C ASN A 468 1.29 9.07 9.03
N LEU A 469 0.63 9.49 10.10
CA LEU A 469 1.21 9.70 11.44
C LEU A 469 1.76 8.39 12.04
N GLU A 470 1.30 7.27 11.48
CA GLU A 470 1.55 5.87 11.85
C GLU A 470 2.74 5.28 11.07
N GLY A 471 3.37 6.06 10.16
CA GLY A 471 4.65 5.74 9.52
C GLY A 471 4.59 5.06 8.13
N GLY A 472 3.40 4.66 7.67
CA GLY A 472 3.12 4.20 6.32
C GLY A 472 3.41 5.26 5.23
N LYS A 473 3.94 4.82 4.09
CA LYS A 473 4.33 5.70 2.97
C LYS A 473 3.97 5.12 1.61
N GLY A 474 3.36 5.94 0.75
CA GLY A 474 3.09 5.63 -0.65
C GLY A 474 3.78 6.64 -1.58
N VAL A 475 4.27 6.19 -2.74
CA VAL A 475 4.96 7.06 -3.71
C VAL A 475 4.42 6.90 -5.13
N TYR A 476 4.36 7.99 -5.90
CA TYR A 476 3.95 7.99 -7.30
C TYR A 476 4.82 8.93 -8.15
N TRP A 477 5.00 8.55 -9.41
CA TRP A 477 5.74 9.30 -10.43
C TRP A 477 4.88 9.49 -11.67
N SER A 478 4.69 10.74 -12.11
CA SER A 478 3.99 11.02 -13.37
C SER A 478 4.83 10.70 -14.62
N GLU A 479 4.19 10.78 -15.79
CA GLU A 479 4.87 11.03 -17.05
C GLU A 479 5.33 12.50 -17.16
N ALA A 480 6.10 12.83 -18.20
CA ALA A 480 6.55 14.21 -18.41
C ALA A 480 5.33 15.11 -18.68
N ILE A 481 5.29 16.27 -18.01
CA ILE A 481 4.23 17.26 -18.18
C ILE A 481 4.32 17.78 -19.61
N LEU A 482 3.25 17.58 -20.37
CA LEU A 482 3.15 18.12 -21.71
C LEU A 482 2.77 19.59 -21.63
N GLU A 483 3.29 20.39 -22.56
CA GLU A 483 2.82 21.75 -22.77
C GLU A 483 1.36 21.69 -23.26
N ASN A 484 0.42 22.27 -22.52
CA ASN A 484 -0.93 22.44 -23.04
C ASN A 484 -0.95 23.66 -23.94
N GLN A 485 -1.70 23.62 -25.05
CA GLN A 485 -2.22 24.87 -25.60
C GLN A 485 -3.16 25.44 -24.53
N THR A 486 -2.86 26.64 -24.01
CA THR A 486 -3.73 27.31 -23.03
C THR A 486 -5.16 27.30 -23.56
N PRO A 487 -6.15 26.75 -22.81
CA PRO A 487 -7.54 26.99 -23.18
C PRO A 487 -7.71 28.51 -23.21
N PRO A 488 -8.23 29.06 -24.32
CA PRO A 488 -8.31 30.50 -24.49
C PRO A 488 -9.14 31.09 -23.36
N GLN A 489 -8.69 32.23 -22.84
CA GLN A 489 -9.28 32.83 -21.66
C GLN A 489 -10.75 33.18 -21.94
N LYS A 490 -11.68 32.72 -21.11
CA LYS A 490 -13.10 32.99 -21.35
C LYS A 490 -13.52 34.30 -20.70
N PHE A 491 -14.33 35.07 -21.42
CA PHE A 491 -14.90 36.35 -21.01
C PHE A 491 -16.42 36.28 -21.07
N GLU A 492 -17.06 36.90 -20.09
CA GLU A 492 -18.51 37.02 -20.01
C GLU A 492 -18.95 38.37 -20.60
N LEU A 493 -19.80 38.30 -21.62
CA LEU A 493 -20.52 39.44 -22.18
C LEU A 493 -21.90 39.51 -21.51
N ILE A 494 -22.17 40.62 -20.84
CA ILE A 494 -23.45 40.88 -20.16
C ILE A 494 -24.21 41.93 -20.95
N LEU A 495 -25.42 41.59 -21.42
CA LEU A 495 -26.33 42.53 -22.08
C LEU A 495 -27.60 42.72 -21.26
N ASP A 496 -28.05 43.97 -21.21
CA ASP A 496 -29.20 44.39 -20.44
C ASP A 496 -30.00 45.45 -21.22
N THR A 497 -31.29 45.59 -20.90
CA THR A 497 -32.17 46.60 -21.51
C THR A 497 -32.48 47.70 -20.52
N TYR A 498 -32.69 48.93 -21.00
CA TYR A 498 -33.26 50.00 -20.20
C TYR A 498 -34.59 50.47 -20.80
N PRO A 499 -35.71 50.45 -20.05
CA PRO A 499 -35.84 50.01 -18.66
C PRO A 499 -35.60 48.50 -18.48
N PHE A 500 -35.13 48.10 -17.29
CA PHE A 500 -34.82 46.70 -16.97
C PHE A 500 -36.08 45.83 -17.00
N GLY A 501 -35.95 44.61 -17.56
CA GLY A 501 -37.01 43.59 -17.54
C GLY A 501 -37.81 43.42 -18.84
N LEU A 502 -37.31 43.90 -19.99
CA LEU A 502 -37.82 43.48 -21.30
C LEU A 502 -37.39 42.04 -21.60
N ALA A 503 -38.07 41.38 -22.54
CA ALA A 503 -37.71 40.03 -22.94
C ALA A 503 -36.27 40.00 -23.49
N LEU A 504 -35.47 39.03 -23.06
CA LEU A 504 -34.04 38.96 -23.36
C LEU A 504 -33.72 38.42 -24.76
N ASP A 505 -34.74 37.93 -25.48
CA ASP A 505 -34.65 37.44 -26.86
C ASP A 505 -34.55 38.59 -27.89
N VAL A 506 -34.47 39.84 -27.43
CA VAL A 506 -34.23 41.02 -28.27
C VAL A 506 -32.80 41.09 -28.83
N PHE A 507 -31.85 40.37 -28.22
CA PHE A 507 -30.46 40.33 -28.67
C PHE A 507 -30.19 39.04 -29.45
N LYS A 508 -29.64 39.19 -30.67
CA LYS A 508 -29.06 38.09 -31.46
C LYS A 508 -27.55 38.25 -31.46
N LEU A 509 -26.84 37.18 -31.12
CA LEU A 509 -25.38 37.15 -31.07
C LEU A 509 -24.83 36.28 -32.21
N TYR A 510 -23.74 36.72 -32.85
CA TYR A 510 -23.03 35.92 -33.83
C TYR A 510 -21.50 36.10 -33.68
N PRO A 511 -20.71 35.01 -33.63
CA PRO A 511 -21.14 33.61 -33.61
C PRO A 511 -21.94 33.25 -32.34
N ASP A 512 -22.59 32.10 -32.33
CA ASP A 512 -23.29 31.63 -31.12
C ASP A 512 -22.29 31.54 -29.95
N PRO A 513 -22.68 31.97 -28.74
CA PRO A 513 -21.81 31.88 -27.58
C PRO A 513 -21.50 30.43 -27.23
N GLU A 514 -20.33 30.21 -26.65
CA GLU A 514 -19.97 28.86 -26.19
C GLU A 514 -20.87 28.39 -25.05
N GLU A 515 -21.28 29.34 -24.21
CA GLU A 515 -22.17 29.09 -23.08
C GLU A 515 -23.08 30.31 -22.89
N VAL A 516 -24.37 30.06 -22.71
CA VAL A 516 -25.34 31.06 -22.27
C VAL A 516 -25.66 30.76 -20.81
N LEU A 517 -25.20 31.63 -19.92
CA LEU A 517 -25.52 31.54 -18.51
C LEU A 517 -26.95 32.05 -18.30
N THR A 518 -27.69 31.42 -17.39
CA THR A 518 -29.05 31.83 -17.00
C THR A 518 -29.06 32.37 -15.57
N PRO A 519 -28.53 33.58 -15.33
CA PRO A 519 -28.55 34.19 -14.01
C PRO A 519 -29.95 34.63 -13.58
N THR A 520 -30.14 34.77 -12.27
CA THR A 520 -31.41 35.18 -11.67
C THR A 520 -31.69 36.69 -11.78
N ASP A 521 -30.78 37.45 -12.38
CA ASP A 521 -30.86 38.91 -12.50
C ASP A 521 -31.60 39.36 -13.78
N GLY A 522 -31.98 38.42 -14.64
CA GLY A 522 -32.78 38.70 -15.83
C GLY A 522 -31.99 39.41 -16.92
N ARG A 523 -30.68 39.16 -17.04
CA ARG A 523 -29.79 39.67 -18.09
C ARG A 523 -29.32 38.56 -19.02
N VAL A 524 -28.87 38.91 -20.24
CA VAL A 524 -28.18 37.95 -21.11
C VAL A 524 -26.73 37.87 -20.69
N HIS A 525 -26.27 36.68 -20.34
CA HIS A 525 -24.88 36.40 -19.99
C HIS A 525 -24.33 35.37 -20.98
N ALA A 526 -23.44 35.81 -21.86
CA ALA A 526 -22.89 35.02 -22.95
C ALA A 526 -21.39 34.89 -22.80
N VAL A 527 -20.86 33.67 -22.83
CA VAL A 527 -19.43 33.39 -22.61
C VAL A 527 -18.73 33.15 -23.95
N TYR A 528 -17.62 33.84 -24.15
CA TYR A 528 -16.76 33.74 -25.34
C TYR A 528 -15.30 33.56 -24.98
N GLU A 529 -14.52 32.98 -25.88
CA GLU A 529 -13.07 32.90 -25.78
C GLU A 529 -12.40 34.25 -26.10
N GLU A 530 -11.23 34.51 -25.52
CA GLU A 530 -10.44 35.73 -25.68
C GLU A 530 -10.13 36.00 -27.15
N GLY A 531 -10.36 37.24 -27.59
CA GLY A 531 -10.14 37.64 -28.98
C GLY A 531 -11.28 37.29 -29.94
N THR A 532 -12.35 36.65 -29.47
CA THR A 532 -13.57 36.47 -30.27
C THR A 532 -14.19 37.82 -30.62
N ARG A 533 -14.45 38.05 -31.92
CA ARG A 533 -15.21 39.21 -32.39
C ARG A 533 -16.69 38.82 -32.43
N VAL A 534 -17.49 39.45 -31.58
CA VAL A 534 -18.93 39.20 -31.46
C VAL A 534 -19.69 40.32 -32.16
N TYR A 535 -20.59 39.95 -33.05
CA TYR A 535 -21.57 40.83 -33.67
C TYR A 535 -22.87 40.72 -32.86
N ILE A 536 -23.36 41.86 -32.37
CA ILE A 536 -24.56 41.94 -31.53
C ILE A 536 -25.62 42.71 -32.31
N THR A 537 -26.77 42.09 -32.56
CA THR A 537 -27.91 42.74 -33.19
C THR A 537 -29.04 42.87 -32.18
N ALA A 538 -29.59 44.08 -32.03
CA ALA A 538 -30.77 44.33 -31.20
C ALA A 538 -31.99 44.66 -32.07
N GLN A 539 -33.11 43.97 -31.82
CA GLN A 539 -34.38 44.21 -32.49
C GLN A 539 -35.37 44.95 -31.58
N ASN A 540 -36.32 45.68 -32.16
CA ASN A 540 -37.39 46.33 -31.41
C ASN A 540 -38.30 45.28 -30.75
N TYR A 541 -38.87 45.65 -29.61
CA TYR A 541 -39.75 44.77 -28.83
C TYR A 541 -41.00 45.51 -28.37
N GLU A 542 -42.17 45.01 -28.79
CA GLU A 542 -43.47 45.63 -28.52
C GLU A 542 -43.49 47.15 -28.81
N ASP A 543 -43.62 47.97 -27.77
CA ASP A 543 -43.66 49.43 -27.82
C ASP A 543 -42.28 50.11 -27.61
N TYR A 544 -41.20 49.33 -27.50
CA TYR A 544 -39.83 49.80 -27.29
C TYR A 544 -39.00 49.73 -28.58
N VAL A 545 -38.33 50.83 -28.90
CA VAL A 545 -37.40 50.93 -30.04
C VAL A 545 -35.96 51.01 -29.56
N PHE A 546 -35.05 50.34 -30.26
CA PHE A 546 -33.62 50.43 -29.98
C PHE A 546 -33.11 51.85 -30.31
N GLU A 547 -32.42 52.49 -29.36
CA GLU A 547 -31.95 53.88 -29.50
C GLU A 547 -30.42 53.99 -29.57
N TYR A 548 -29.70 53.43 -28.60
CA TYR A 548 -28.22 53.43 -28.55
C TYR A 548 -27.69 52.38 -27.55
N TRP A 549 -26.37 52.13 -27.60
CA TRP A 549 -25.65 51.27 -26.67
C TRP A 549 -24.74 52.08 -25.74
N THR A 550 -24.48 51.59 -24.53
CA THR A 550 -23.43 52.11 -23.61
C THR A 550 -22.80 50.97 -22.81
N GLY A 551 -21.54 51.10 -22.40
CA GLY A 551 -20.87 50.09 -21.57
C GLY A 551 -19.37 50.33 -21.40
N THR A 552 -18.75 49.60 -20.47
CA THR A 552 -17.30 49.56 -20.24
C THR A 552 -16.67 48.44 -21.06
N GLY A 553 -15.50 48.67 -21.66
CA GLY A 553 -14.79 47.63 -22.44
C GLY A 553 -15.20 47.53 -23.91
N ILE A 554 -16.13 48.37 -24.35
CA ILE A 554 -16.44 48.64 -25.76
C ILE A 554 -15.76 49.97 -26.05
N GLU A 555 -14.76 50.01 -26.95
CA GLU A 555 -14.38 51.31 -27.54
C GLU A 555 -15.64 51.87 -28.20
N ASP A 556 -16.05 53.08 -27.84
CA ASP A 556 -17.25 53.70 -28.37
C ASP A 556 -17.11 53.92 -29.89
N THR A 557 -17.43 52.90 -30.69
CA THR A 557 -17.39 52.94 -32.16
C THR A 557 -18.67 53.54 -32.74
N SER A 558 -19.53 54.17 -31.93
CA SER A 558 -20.75 54.82 -32.42
C SER A 558 -20.45 55.95 -33.42
N SER A 559 -19.23 56.49 -33.41
CA SER A 559 -18.75 57.46 -34.41
C SER A 559 -18.31 56.81 -35.73
N ASP A 560 -17.92 55.53 -35.74
CA ASP A 560 -17.34 54.83 -36.89
C ASP A 560 -18.29 53.81 -37.55
N ASN A 561 -19.42 53.50 -36.91
CA ASN A 561 -20.51 52.70 -37.48
C ASN A 561 -21.79 53.57 -37.51
N PRO A 562 -22.08 54.31 -38.59
CA PRO A 562 -23.34 55.04 -38.69
C PRO A 562 -24.48 54.02 -38.60
N LEU A 563 -25.46 54.28 -37.73
CA LEU A 563 -26.65 53.46 -37.54
C LEU A 563 -27.33 53.26 -38.91
N VAL A 564 -27.08 52.12 -39.58
CA VAL A 564 -27.71 51.80 -40.86
C VAL A 564 -28.99 51.04 -40.54
N THR A 565 -30.09 51.78 -40.36
CA THR A 565 -31.42 51.17 -40.28
C THR A 565 -31.78 50.52 -41.62
N LEU A 566 -31.52 49.22 -41.77
CA LEU A 566 -32.10 48.40 -42.82
C LEU A 566 -33.36 47.75 -42.27
N MET A 567 -34.51 48.32 -42.59
CA MET A 567 -35.81 47.74 -42.26
C MET A 567 -36.01 46.50 -43.15
N ASN A 568 -35.87 45.29 -42.60
CA ASN A 568 -36.30 44.09 -43.31
C ASN A 568 -37.85 44.02 -43.34
N GLN A 569 -38.41 43.14 -44.17
CA GLN A 569 -39.87 43.05 -44.39
C GLN A 569 -40.67 42.74 -43.11
N ASP A 570 -39.98 42.33 -42.05
CA ASP A 570 -40.55 41.93 -40.76
C ASP A 570 -40.38 43.00 -39.67
N LYS A 571 -39.92 44.22 -40.02
CA LYS A 571 -39.74 45.38 -39.11
C LYS A 571 -38.76 45.16 -37.96
N GLU A 572 -37.84 44.21 -38.08
CA GLU A 572 -36.71 44.11 -37.15
C GLU A 572 -35.68 45.21 -37.50
N TYR A 573 -35.20 45.90 -36.47
CA TYR A 573 -34.10 46.84 -36.60
C TYR A 573 -32.81 46.05 -36.37
N ILE A 574 -31.78 46.31 -37.19
CA ILE A 574 -30.46 45.69 -37.07
C ILE A 574 -29.50 46.82 -36.74
N ALA A 575 -28.94 46.81 -35.53
CA ALA A 575 -27.82 47.66 -35.15
C ALA A 575 -26.52 46.85 -35.24
#